data_AF-A0AA39GEE4-F1
#
_entry.id   AF-A0AA39GEE4-F1
#
_cell.length_a   1.000
_cell.length_b   1.000
_cell.length_c   1.000
_cell.angle_alpha   90.00
_cell.angle_beta   90.00
_cell.angle_gamma   90.00
#
_symmetry.space_group_name_H-M   'P 1'
#
loop_
_entity.id
_entity.type
_entity.pdbx_description
1 polymer ?
#
loop_
_entity_poly.entity_id
_entity_poly.type
_entity_poly.pdbx_seq_one_letter_code
_entity_poly.pdbx_strand_id
1 'polypeptide(L)'
;MRQSGAPLSNRQSMSSPLRKTGPPASCCCNIAYTRWQPQSDDQRYAAQQPITLPVPQRLVQPSTGFGFVAFGDSYSAGIGTSPNGTTDACLRGPGAYPQLIHRDFVHLVGEDQTSFQHLSCTGANLDDLLSGGKDSQVDDFNITETADFALLSIGGNDLGFFDIMNSCIFRFYSFYSGTCEAALERSEAQLQDPAFEERLRLAITQILERVRWEKRLWFTVTVTGYARFFNDETDECDECSLGVWWGGPKLKRELRQKMNKMVMDVNRKIKESVEAINARFAVPRVLFVDYDAHFEGHRFCEPNVTEPDYTRNETWFFLVGGQDSGQDSGNHTLPEEPPTEPEVTSESPLVDADRCLDPANRSGDWGQLALCMMAIAARDDPTLRTTDGRFAAQKSMWHAPIYYSKSFHPRSDGHLAIRNEIYRMWKDQIRLLDQAVEL
;
A
#
# COMPACT_ATOMS: atom_id res chain seq x y z
N MET A 1 -47.68 50.44 -46.48
CA MET A 1 -46.79 51.56 -46.85
C MET A 1 -45.53 51.47 -45.99
N ARG A 2 -44.34 51.58 -46.62
CA ARG A 2 -43.03 51.59 -45.96
C ARG A 2 -42.78 52.95 -45.30
N GLN A 3 -41.90 52.94 -44.27
CA GLN A 3 -40.77 53.86 -43.98
C GLN A 3 -40.60 53.96 -42.44
N SER A 4 -39.60 53.31 -41.83
CA SER A 4 -38.18 53.68 -41.64
C SER A 4 -37.96 54.89 -40.72
N GLY A 5 -37.30 54.66 -39.58
CA GLY A 5 -36.73 55.72 -38.72
C GLY A 5 -36.31 55.22 -37.33
N ALA A 6 -35.00 55.11 -37.10
CA ALA A 6 -34.33 55.18 -35.79
C ALA A 6 -33.35 56.39 -35.87
N PRO A 7 -32.79 56.98 -34.78
CA PRO A 7 -32.47 56.34 -33.48
C PRO A 7 -32.48 57.26 -32.21
N LEU A 8 -32.00 56.68 -31.10
CA LEU A 8 -31.34 57.26 -29.88
C LEU A 8 -32.15 57.64 -28.61
N SER A 9 -31.86 56.85 -27.56
CA SER A 9 -31.52 57.24 -26.17
C SER A 9 -32.61 57.81 -25.23
N ASN A 10 -33.02 57.04 -24.21
CA ASN A 10 -32.41 57.13 -22.87
C ASN A 10 -32.97 56.08 -21.87
N ARG A 11 -32.03 55.58 -21.06
CA ARG A 11 -32.08 54.81 -19.80
C ARG A 11 -33.43 54.54 -19.12
N GLN A 12 -33.72 53.26 -18.87
CA GLN A 12 -34.27 52.80 -17.59
C GLN A 12 -33.53 51.55 -17.10
N SER A 13 -33.28 51.52 -15.79
CA SER A 13 -32.36 50.65 -15.08
C SER A 13 -32.86 49.21 -14.94
N MET A 14 -31.90 48.29 -15.09
CA MET A 14 -32.00 46.85 -14.84
C MET A 14 -32.24 46.53 -13.35
N SER A 15 -33.07 45.52 -13.09
CA SER A 15 -32.90 44.60 -11.96
C SER A 15 -33.52 43.24 -12.30
N SER A 16 -32.70 42.32 -12.81
CA SER A 16 -32.99 40.89 -12.95
C SER A 16 -31.81 40.09 -12.40
N PRO A 17 -32.03 38.98 -11.67
CA PRO A 17 -30.96 38.21 -11.06
C PRO A 17 -30.24 37.35 -12.12
N LEU A 18 -29.00 37.73 -12.43
CA LEU A 18 -28.09 36.89 -13.21
C LEU A 18 -27.67 35.69 -12.36
N ARG A 19 -28.10 34.48 -12.76
CA ARG A 19 -27.40 33.24 -12.43
C ARG A 19 -25.94 33.40 -12.88
N LYS A 20 -25.02 33.52 -11.93
CA LYS A 20 -23.59 33.32 -12.17
C LYS A 20 -23.34 31.83 -12.18
N THR A 21 -23.34 31.22 -13.35
CA THR A 21 -22.57 29.99 -13.61
C THR A 21 -21.11 30.41 -13.62
N GLY A 22 -20.44 30.29 -12.47
CA GLY A 22 -18.98 30.35 -12.40
C GLY A 22 -18.38 29.04 -12.93
N PRO A 23 -17.15 29.05 -13.46
CA PRO A 23 -16.46 27.81 -13.79
C PRO A 23 -16.24 26.98 -12.51
N PRO A 24 -16.19 25.63 -12.60
CA PRO A 24 -15.87 24.79 -11.44
C PRO A 24 -14.50 25.17 -10.89
N ALA A 25 -14.38 25.10 -9.56
CA ALA A 25 -13.17 25.45 -8.84
C ALA A 25 -11.97 24.70 -9.43
N SER A 26 -11.00 25.47 -9.92
CA SER A 26 -9.73 24.98 -10.40
C SER A 26 -9.06 24.16 -9.30
N CYS A 27 -8.77 22.89 -9.59
CA CYS A 27 -7.77 22.08 -8.86
C CYS A 27 -6.44 22.83 -8.90
N CYS A 28 -6.18 23.66 -7.91
CA CYS A 28 -4.89 24.30 -7.69
C CYS A 28 -4.51 24.07 -6.23
N CYS A 29 -3.39 23.37 -6.05
CA CYS A 29 -2.65 23.31 -4.80
C CYS A 29 -2.43 24.72 -4.26
N ASN A 30 -3.02 25.04 -3.11
CA ASN A 30 -2.54 26.10 -2.24
C ASN A 30 -2.23 25.47 -0.89
N ILE A 31 -0.93 25.30 -0.62
CA ILE A 31 -0.42 24.95 0.71
C ILE A 31 -0.64 26.18 1.60
N ALA A 32 -1.61 26.10 2.50
CA ALA A 32 -1.77 27.07 3.58
C ALA A 32 -1.40 26.40 4.91
N TYR A 33 -0.19 26.66 5.39
CA TYR A 33 0.20 26.34 6.76
C TYR A 33 -0.69 27.12 7.72
N THR A 34 -1.57 26.43 8.44
CA THR A 34 -2.37 27.03 9.51
C THR A 34 -1.96 26.44 10.84
N ARG A 35 -1.40 27.30 11.70
CA ARG A 35 -0.94 27.00 13.06
C ARG A 35 -2.13 26.65 13.94
N TRP A 36 -2.24 25.39 14.36
CA TRP A 36 -3.29 24.93 15.27
C TRP A 36 -2.86 25.12 16.74
N GLN A 37 -3.78 25.58 17.59
CA GLN A 37 -3.59 25.70 19.04
C GLN A 37 -4.20 24.47 19.75
N PRO A 38 -3.56 23.93 20.80
CA PRO A 38 -3.99 22.69 21.42
C PRO A 38 -5.27 22.90 22.24
N GLN A 39 -6.30 22.11 21.94
CA GLN A 39 -7.32 21.73 22.91
C GLN A 39 -6.93 20.38 23.51
N SER A 40 -6.86 20.33 24.84
CA SER A 40 -6.70 19.10 25.60
C SER A 40 -8.01 18.30 25.58
N ASP A 41 -7.91 16.98 25.48
CA ASP A 41 -8.46 16.03 26.47
C ASP A 41 -8.48 14.60 25.89
N ASP A 42 -7.52 13.80 26.36
CA ASP A 42 -7.75 12.63 27.23
C ASP A 42 -9.13 11.93 27.10
N GLN A 43 -9.39 11.19 26.00
CA GLN A 43 -10.51 10.22 25.98
C GLN A 43 -10.58 9.15 24.86
N ARG A 44 -9.51 8.86 24.10
CA ARG A 44 -9.59 7.86 23.00
C ARG A 44 -8.92 6.49 23.22
N TYR A 45 -8.43 6.21 24.42
CA TYR A 45 -7.97 4.86 24.83
C TYR A 45 -8.86 4.20 25.89
N ALA A 46 -10.11 4.63 26.04
CA ALA A 46 -11.07 3.97 26.91
C ALA A 46 -11.97 3.01 26.11
N ALA A 47 -11.85 1.71 26.42
CA ALA A 47 -12.73 0.60 26.04
C ALA A 47 -12.54 -0.03 24.65
N GLN A 48 -11.34 -0.52 24.33
CA GLN A 48 -11.26 -1.77 23.57
C GLN A 48 -11.41 -2.93 24.57
N GLN A 49 -12.38 -3.82 24.32
CA GLN A 49 -12.53 -5.05 25.09
C GLN A 49 -11.19 -5.82 25.10
N PRO A 50 -10.86 -6.58 26.17
CA PRO A 50 -9.67 -7.42 26.16
C PRO A 50 -9.69 -8.28 24.89
N ILE A 51 -8.66 -8.13 24.04
CA ILE A 51 -8.53 -8.90 22.82
C ILE A 51 -8.27 -10.35 23.24
N THR A 52 -9.33 -11.18 23.29
CA THR A 52 -9.15 -12.62 23.23
C THR A 52 -8.64 -12.94 21.83
N LEU A 53 -7.32 -13.11 21.67
CA LEU A 53 -6.76 -13.58 20.41
C LEU A 53 -7.37 -14.96 20.09
N PRO A 54 -7.87 -15.18 18.86
CA PRO A 54 -8.43 -16.45 18.45
C PRO A 54 -7.27 -17.38 18.12
N VAL A 55 -6.60 -17.83 19.16
CA VAL A 55 -5.50 -18.78 19.09
C VAL A 55 -5.97 -19.96 19.92
N PRO A 56 -5.94 -21.19 19.38
CA PRO A 56 -6.30 -22.35 20.18
C PRO A 56 -5.48 -22.30 21.47
N GLN A 57 -6.12 -22.38 22.64
CA GLN A 57 -5.41 -22.43 23.94
C GLN A 57 -4.36 -23.56 23.98
N ARG A 58 -4.48 -24.56 23.07
CA ARG A 58 -3.53 -25.65 22.88
C ARG A 58 -2.24 -25.26 22.15
N LEU A 59 -2.21 -24.18 21.35
CA LEU A 59 -0.97 -23.62 20.77
C LEU A 59 -0.16 -22.85 21.83
N VAL A 60 -0.83 -22.35 22.87
CA VAL A 60 -0.20 -21.76 24.05
C VAL A 60 0.04 -22.86 25.09
N GLN A 61 0.92 -23.83 24.78
CA GLN A 61 1.43 -24.72 25.81
C GLN A 61 2.53 -23.98 26.60
N PRO A 62 2.44 -23.87 27.94
CA PRO A 62 3.39 -23.09 28.74
C PRO A 62 4.87 -23.54 28.62
N SER A 63 5.14 -24.70 28.04
CA SER A 63 6.47 -25.33 28.00
C SER A 63 7.19 -25.28 26.64
N THR A 64 6.55 -24.89 25.53
CA THR A 64 7.17 -24.99 24.19
C THR A 64 7.38 -23.67 23.45
N GLY A 65 6.99 -22.54 24.05
CA GLY A 65 6.99 -21.26 23.35
C GLY A 65 5.99 -21.24 22.19
N PHE A 66 5.61 -20.05 21.76
CA PHE A 66 4.76 -19.78 20.61
C PHE A 66 5.61 -19.07 19.55
N GLY A 67 5.37 -19.31 18.27
CA GLY A 67 6.02 -18.46 17.28
C GLY A 67 5.44 -18.50 15.90
N PHE A 68 5.92 -17.61 15.04
CA PHE A 68 5.45 -17.51 13.67
C PHE A 68 6.45 -16.79 12.76
N VAL A 69 6.21 -16.90 11.46
CA VAL A 69 7.04 -16.27 10.43
C VAL A 69 6.17 -15.47 9.47
N ALA A 70 6.66 -14.31 9.04
CA ALA A 70 6.02 -13.50 8.01
C ALA A 70 6.90 -13.44 6.76
N PHE A 71 6.36 -13.91 5.64
CA PHE A 71 6.94 -13.84 4.31
C PHE A 71 6.22 -12.77 3.49
N GLY A 72 6.84 -12.32 2.41
CA GLY A 72 6.14 -11.52 1.40
C GLY A 72 6.85 -10.29 0.91
N ASP A 73 6.07 -9.41 0.29
CA ASP A 73 6.48 -8.14 -0.27
C ASP A 73 6.29 -6.96 0.72
N SER A 74 6.28 -5.75 0.16
CA SER A 74 6.11 -4.48 0.86
C SER A 74 4.80 -4.36 1.64
N TYR A 75 3.72 -5.06 1.26
CA TYR A 75 2.46 -5.04 1.99
C TYR A 75 2.53 -5.85 3.28
N SER A 76 3.41 -6.85 3.36
CA SER A 76 3.70 -7.55 4.61
C SER A 76 4.81 -6.84 5.41
N ALA A 77 5.83 -6.30 4.72
CA ALA A 77 6.88 -5.51 5.36
C ALA A 77 6.35 -4.23 6.03
N GLY A 78 5.28 -3.64 5.48
CA GLY A 78 4.66 -2.41 5.98
C GLY A 78 5.53 -1.18 5.79
N ILE A 79 6.06 -1.03 4.57
CA ILE A 79 6.86 0.12 4.17
C ILE A 79 6.17 1.44 4.52
N GLY A 80 6.93 2.38 5.09
CA GLY A 80 6.43 3.71 5.45
C GLY A 80 5.74 3.81 6.81
N THR A 81 5.46 2.69 7.50
CA THR A 81 4.84 2.70 8.84
C THR A 81 5.82 2.99 10.00
N SER A 82 7.00 3.54 9.69
CA SER A 82 8.00 3.96 10.69
C SER A 82 8.04 5.49 10.80
N PRO A 83 7.93 6.06 12.01
CA PRO A 83 8.05 7.50 12.22
C PRO A 83 9.41 8.10 11.81
N ASN A 84 10.48 7.30 11.85
CA ASN A 84 11.86 7.74 11.60
C ASN A 84 12.47 7.07 10.36
N GLY A 85 11.63 6.48 9.51
CA GLY A 85 12.08 5.56 8.47
C GLY A 85 12.59 4.24 9.05
N THR A 86 12.80 3.26 8.19
CA THR A 86 13.34 1.94 8.55
C THR A 86 14.75 1.87 7.98
N THR A 87 15.74 1.45 8.77
CA THR A 87 17.13 1.34 8.29
C THR A 87 17.45 -0.03 7.68
N ASP A 88 16.52 -0.98 7.76
CA ASP A 88 16.72 -2.28 7.12
C ASP A 88 16.48 -2.19 5.60
N ALA A 89 17.20 -2.99 4.83
CA ALA A 89 17.11 -2.98 3.37
C ALA A 89 15.73 -3.41 2.85
N CYS A 90 14.97 -4.14 3.67
CA CYS A 90 13.63 -4.64 3.35
C CYS A 90 12.50 -3.64 3.66
N LEU A 91 12.84 -2.52 4.30
CA LEU A 91 11.95 -1.45 4.70
C LEU A 91 10.79 -1.89 5.60
N ARG A 92 11.08 -2.72 6.61
CA ARG A 92 10.06 -3.31 7.50
C ARG A 92 9.64 -2.32 8.58
N GLY A 93 8.40 -1.87 8.54
CA GLY A 93 7.88 -0.87 9.45
C GLY A 93 7.20 -1.46 10.71
N PRO A 94 7.27 -0.77 11.87
CA PRO A 94 6.67 -1.23 13.12
C PRO A 94 5.13 -1.24 13.11
N GLY A 95 4.49 -0.50 12.21
CA GLY A 95 3.03 -0.53 12.02
C GLY A 95 2.54 -1.64 11.09
N ALA A 96 3.45 -2.45 10.52
CA ALA A 96 3.10 -3.57 9.65
C ALA A 96 2.23 -4.60 10.38
N TYR A 97 1.25 -5.20 9.69
CA TYR A 97 0.33 -6.16 10.31
C TYR A 97 1.04 -7.36 10.99
N PRO A 98 2.17 -7.90 10.48
CA PRO A 98 2.92 -8.93 11.21
C PRO A 98 3.52 -8.43 12.52
N GLN A 99 4.00 -7.18 12.57
CA GLN A 99 4.53 -6.56 13.77
C GLN A 99 3.43 -6.29 14.80
N LEU A 100 2.25 -5.85 14.35
CA LEU A 100 1.09 -5.70 15.22
C LEU A 100 0.68 -7.05 15.84
N ILE A 101 0.66 -8.11 15.03
CA ILE A 101 0.38 -9.47 15.52
C ILE A 101 1.43 -9.91 16.54
N HIS A 102 2.72 -9.69 16.25
CA HIS A 102 3.82 -10.02 17.15
C HIS A 102 3.66 -9.33 18.51
N ARG A 103 3.41 -8.01 18.51
CA ARG A 103 3.19 -7.23 19.73
C ARG A 103 2.01 -7.77 20.54
N ASP A 104 0.91 -8.09 19.88
CA ASP A 104 -0.28 -8.64 20.54
C ASP A 104 0.04 -9.99 21.23
N PHE A 105 0.85 -10.85 20.61
CA PHE A 105 1.31 -12.10 21.22
C PHE A 105 2.29 -11.89 22.38
N VAL A 106 3.27 -11.00 22.22
CA VAL A 106 4.20 -10.62 23.31
C VAL A 106 3.42 -10.14 24.53
N HIS A 107 2.37 -9.35 24.34
CA HIS A 107 1.51 -8.90 25.44
C HIS A 107 0.73 -10.04 26.11
N LEU A 108 0.37 -11.10 25.39
CA LEU A 108 -0.40 -12.22 25.94
C LEU A 108 0.46 -13.28 26.63
N VAL A 109 1.58 -13.67 26.05
CA VAL A 109 2.39 -14.81 26.52
C VAL A 109 3.79 -14.42 26.99
N GLY A 110 4.20 -13.18 26.75
CA GLY A 110 5.52 -12.67 27.11
C GLY A 110 6.54 -12.81 25.98
N GLU A 111 7.54 -11.93 26.00
CA GLU A 111 8.60 -11.85 24.99
C GLU A 111 9.45 -13.14 24.96
N ASP A 112 9.84 -13.66 26.12
CA ASP A 112 10.60 -14.91 26.25
C ASP A 112 9.86 -16.16 25.73
N GLN A 113 8.53 -16.06 25.54
CA GLN A 113 7.69 -17.14 25.03
C GLN A 113 7.23 -16.91 23.60
N THR A 114 7.65 -15.83 22.93
CA THR A 114 7.22 -15.47 21.57
C THR A 114 8.42 -15.43 20.63
N SER A 115 8.44 -16.29 19.62
CA SER A 115 9.40 -16.25 18.50
C SER A 115 8.72 -15.64 17.27
N PHE A 116 9.40 -14.69 16.64
CA PHE A 116 8.90 -14.05 15.43
C PHE A 116 10.04 -13.79 14.44
N GLN A 117 9.86 -14.28 13.22
CA GLN A 117 10.77 -14.01 12.10
C GLN A 117 10.04 -13.19 11.03
N HIS A 118 10.48 -11.96 10.80
CA HIS A 118 9.94 -11.09 9.75
C HIS A 118 10.86 -11.12 8.53
N LEU A 119 10.51 -11.93 7.54
CA LEU A 119 11.29 -12.16 6.32
C LEU A 119 10.72 -11.41 5.11
N SER A 120 9.55 -10.81 5.23
CA SER A 120 8.98 -9.93 4.21
C SER A 120 9.96 -8.82 3.80
N CYS A 121 9.99 -8.51 2.51
CA CYS A 121 10.93 -7.56 1.94
C CYS A 121 10.28 -6.72 0.83
N THR A 122 10.43 -5.40 0.91
CA THR A 122 9.96 -4.50 -0.14
C THR A 122 10.60 -4.86 -1.49
N GLY A 123 9.77 -4.92 -2.54
CA GLY A 123 10.19 -5.28 -3.90
C GLY A 123 10.22 -6.78 -4.18
N ALA A 124 10.05 -7.64 -3.17
CA ALA A 124 10.08 -9.08 -3.36
C ALA A 124 8.97 -9.56 -4.30
N ASN A 125 9.33 -10.45 -5.23
CA ASN A 125 8.41 -11.19 -6.09
C ASN A 125 8.42 -12.69 -5.73
N LEU A 126 7.73 -13.54 -6.49
CA LEU A 126 7.67 -14.98 -6.20
C LEU A 126 9.05 -15.67 -6.27
N ASP A 127 9.97 -15.24 -7.13
CA ASP A 127 11.31 -15.83 -7.22
C ASP A 127 12.16 -15.51 -5.97
N ASP A 128 11.94 -14.35 -5.33
CA ASP A 128 12.57 -13.99 -4.06
C ASP A 128 11.99 -14.76 -2.86
N LEU A 129 10.80 -15.35 -3.01
CA LEU A 129 10.22 -16.21 -1.99
C LEU A 129 10.72 -17.65 -2.11
N LEU A 130 10.87 -18.16 -3.34
CA LEU A 130 11.22 -19.55 -3.65
C LEU A 130 12.64 -19.91 -3.19
N SER A 131 12.83 -21.16 -2.77
CA SER A 131 14.13 -21.74 -2.41
C SER A 131 15.12 -21.72 -3.57
N GLY A 132 16.40 -21.49 -3.29
CA GLY A 132 17.49 -21.49 -4.27
C GLY A 132 17.75 -20.13 -4.92
N GLY A 133 16.92 -19.12 -4.62
CA GLY A 133 17.16 -17.72 -4.96
C GLY A 133 18.21 -17.09 -4.06
N LYS A 134 18.88 -16.04 -4.55
CA LYS A 134 19.88 -15.28 -3.77
C LYS A 134 19.27 -14.62 -2.54
N ASP A 135 18.07 -14.10 -2.70
CA ASP A 135 17.34 -13.34 -1.70
C ASP A 135 16.12 -14.16 -1.19
N SER A 136 16.27 -15.50 -1.17
CA SER A 136 15.22 -16.48 -0.87
C SER A 136 14.74 -16.42 0.58
N GLN A 137 13.50 -15.97 0.76
CA GLN A 137 12.92 -15.91 2.11
C GLN A 137 12.70 -17.31 2.72
N VAL A 138 12.32 -18.32 1.92
CA VAL A 138 12.15 -19.71 2.41
C VAL A 138 13.46 -20.32 2.90
N ASP A 139 14.58 -20.00 2.24
CA ASP A 139 15.89 -20.48 2.68
C ASP A 139 16.35 -19.77 3.96
N ASP A 140 16.13 -18.45 4.03
CA ASP A 140 16.45 -17.60 5.19
C ASP A 140 15.65 -17.95 6.46
N PHE A 141 14.52 -18.62 6.32
CA PHE A 141 13.70 -19.04 7.46
C PHE A 141 14.44 -20.01 8.39
N ASN A 142 14.70 -19.54 9.62
CA ASN A 142 15.35 -20.32 10.66
C ASN A 142 14.38 -21.31 11.32
N ILE A 143 14.35 -22.54 10.81
CA ILE A 143 13.52 -23.64 11.33
C ILE A 143 13.93 -24.18 12.72
N THR A 144 15.02 -23.67 13.30
CA THR A 144 15.39 -24.03 14.68
C THR A 144 14.49 -23.33 15.70
N GLU A 145 13.86 -22.22 15.31
CA GLU A 145 12.87 -21.51 16.09
C GLU A 145 11.45 -22.09 15.88
N THR A 146 10.56 -21.81 16.82
CA THR A 146 9.17 -22.28 16.75
C THR A 146 8.38 -21.43 15.75
N ALA A 147 7.66 -22.09 14.85
CA ALA A 147 6.67 -21.45 13.98
C ALA A 147 5.40 -22.31 13.95
N ASP A 148 4.30 -21.76 14.44
CA ASP A 148 2.98 -22.37 14.53
C ASP A 148 2.07 -21.95 13.37
N PHE A 149 2.37 -20.82 12.72
CA PHE A 149 1.73 -20.38 11.48
C PHE A 149 2.69 -19.50 10.67
N ALA A 150 2.33 -19.24 9.41
CA ALA A 150 2.98 -18.26 8.55
C ALA A 150 1.99 -17.22 8.04
N LEU A 151 2.48 -15.99 7.84
CA LEU A 151 1.79 -14.92 7.12
C LEU A 151 2.44 -14.73 5.75
N LEU A 152 1.65 -14.41 4.72
CA LEU A 152 2.15 -14.19 3.36
C LEU A 152 1.34 -13.11 2.63
N SER A 153 2.04 -12.11 2.09
CA SER A 153 1.53 -11.20 1.03
C SER A 153 2.54 -11.21 -0.11
N ILE A 154 2.15 -11.62 -1.33
CA ILE A 154 3.08 -11.64 -2.47
C ILE A 154 2.30 -11.54 -3.78
N GLY A 155 2.95 -11.15 -4.88
CA GLY A 155 2.41 -11.20 -6.23
C GLY A 155 2.23 -9.86 -6.91
N GLY A 156 2.14 -8.74 -6.18
CA GLY A 156 1.97 -7.41 -6.79
C GLY A 156 3.15 -7.02 -7.70
N ASN A 157 4.37 -7.36 -7.28
CA ASN A 157 5.59 -7.07 -8.03
C ASN A 157 5.71 -7.92 -9.31
N ASP A 158 5.28 -9.19 -9.25
CA ASP A 158 5.27 -10.13 -10.39
C ASP A 158 4.41 -9.64 -11.56
N LEU A 159 3.38 -8.85 -11.25
CA LEU A 159 2.39 -8.35 -12.20
C LEU A 159 2.66 -6.92 -12.66
N GLY A 160 3.86 -6.39 -12.38
CA GLY A 160 4.29 -5.09 -12.90
C GLY A 160 3.59 -3.89 -12.24
N PHE A 161 3.27 -3.97 -10.94
CA PHE A 161 2.60 -2.87 -10.23
C PHE A 161 3.29 -1.51 -10.44
N PHE A 162 4.63 -1.46 -10.35
CA PHE A 162 5.37 -0.22 -10.60
C PHE A 162 5.15 0.34 -12.01
N ASP A 163 5.10 -0.52 -13.04
CA ASP A 163 4.87 -0.10 -14.44
C ASP A 163 3.49 0.54 -14.60
N ILE A 164 2.46 0.00 -13.93
CA ILE A 164 1.12 0.60 -13.86
C ILE A 164 1.18 1.95 -13.14
N MET A 165 1.81 2.02 -11.96
CA MET A 165 1.89 3.25 -11.19
C MET A 165 2.62 4.35 -11.97
N ASN A 166 3.70 4.01 -12.67
CA ASN A 166 4.44 4.92 -13.52
C ASN A 166 3.61 5.34 -14.75
N SER A 167 2.97 4.42 -15.45
CA SER A 167 2.26 4.70 -16.70
C SER A 167 0.91 5.41 -16.51
N CYS A 168 0.20 5.08 -15.43
CA CYS A 168 -1.19 5.47 -15.20
C CYS A 168 -1.36 6.60 -14.19
N ILE A 169 -0.49 6.71 -13.18
CA ILE A 169 -0.70 7.60 -12.03
C ILE A 169 0.38 8.68 -11.95
N PHE A 170 1.62 8.27 -11.69
CA PHE A 170 2.68 9.21 -11.31
C PHE A 170 3.43 9.81 -12.49
N ARG A 171 3.61 9.04 -13.57
CA ARG A 171 4.47 9.38 -14.71
C ARG A 171 5.88 9.79 -14.27
N PHE A 172 6.57 9.00 -13.47
CA PHE A 172 7.92 9.34 -12.98
C PHE A 172 8.89 9.67 -14.12
N TYR A 173 8.77 9.00 -15.27
CA TYR A 173 9.56 9.31 -16.48
C TYR A 173 8.84 10.28 -17.46
N SER A 174 7.91 11.09 -16.96
CA SER A 174 7.15 12.08 -17.73
C SER A 174 6.48 11.46 -18.98
N PHE A 175 6.62 12.08 -20.15
CA PHE A 175 6.07 11.59 -21.42
C PHE A 175 6.58 10.18 -21.78
N TYR A 176 7.79 9.80 -21.33
CA TYR A 176 8.43 8.53 -21.65
C TYR A 176 8.00 7.36 -20.76
N SER A 177 7.07 7.57 -19.83
CA SER A 177 6.53 6.53 -18.93
C SER A 177 5.69 5.46 -19.65
N GLY A 178 5.52 5.53 -20.97
CA GLY A 178 4.61 4.66 -21.71
C GLY A 178 3.15 5.09 -21.62
N THR A 179 2.25 4.23 -22.10
CA THR A 179 0.80 4.43 -22.02
C THR A 179 0.21 3.55 -20.92
N CYS A 180 -0.82 4.07 -20.24
CA CYS A 180 -1.52 3.32 -19.19
C CYS A 180 -2.15 2.04 -19.73
N GLU A 181 -2.74 2.10 -20.94
CA GLU A 181 -3.36 0.96 -21.59
C GLU A 181 -2.35 -0.19 -21.80
N ALA A 182 -1.15 0.12 -22.28
CA ALA A 182 -0.15 -0.91 -22.54
C ALA A 182 0.39 -1.53 -21.24
N ALA A 183 0.50 -0.74 -20.16
CA ALA A 183 0.91 -1.26 -18.84
C ALA A 183 -0.17 -2.19 -18.26
N LEU A 184 -1.45 -1.79 -18.35
CA LEU A 184 -2.57 -2.61 -17.90
C LEU A 184 -2.69 -3.91 -18.72
N GLU A 185 -2.50 -3.85 -20.05
CA GLU A 185 -2.50 -5.02 -20.91
C GLU A 185 -1.36 -6.00 -20.60
N ARG A 186 -0.15 -5.49 -20.30
CA ARG A 186 0.97 -6.33 -19.86
C ARG A 186 0.67 -7.06 -18.56
N SER A 187 0.15 -6.33 -17.56
CA SER A 187 -0.19 -6.90 -16.26
C SER A 187 -1.29 -7.95 -16.38
N GLU A 188 -2.34 -7.67 -17.16
CA GLU A 188 -3.41 -8.63 -17.44
C GLU A 188 -2.84 -9.88 -18.14
N ALA A 189 -1.95 -9.73 -19.12
CA ALA A 189 -1.33 -10.86 -19.79
C ALA A 189 -0.50 -11.73 -18.82
N GLN A 190 0.24 -11.11 -17.90
CA GLN A 190 0.99 -11.84 -16.86
C GLN A 190 0.06 -12.55 -15.87
N LEU A 191 -1.07 -11.92 -15.52
CA LEU A 191 -2.06 -12.50 -14.60
C LEU A 191 -2.81 -13.69 -15.21
N GLN A 192 -3.02 -13.67 -16.52
CA GLN A 192 -3.65 -14.76 -17.26
C GLN A 192 -2.68 -15.89 -17.63
N ASP A 193 -1.36 -15.67 -17.49
CA ASP A 193 -0.36 -16.71 -17.65
C ASP A 193 -0.48 -17.73 -16.49
N PRO A 194 -0.73 -19.02 -16.77
CA PRO A 194 -0.79 -20.07 -15.73
C PRO A 194 0.47 -20.12 -14.86
N ALA A 195 1.61 -19.65 -15.35
CA ALA A 195 2.87 -19.61 -14.62
C ALA A 195 2.77 -18.80 -13.31
N PHE A 196 1.92 -17.77 -13.25
CA PHE A 196 1.71 -17.01 -12.01
C PHE A 196 1.12 -17.88 -10.90
N GLU A 197 -0.02 -18.53 -11.17
CA GLU A 197 -0.67 -19.43 -10.20
C GLU A 197 0.18 -20.66 -9.89
N GLU A 198 0.93 -21.19 -10.87
CA GLU A 198 1.87 -22.29 -10.65
C GLU A 198 2.99 -21.90 -9.67
N ARG A 199 3.62 -20.74 -9.88
CA ARG A 199 4.66 -20.24 -8.99
C ARG A 199 4.13 -19.89 -7.60
N LEU A 200 2.96 -19.24 -7.51
CA LEU A 200 2.34 -18.94 -6.22
C LEU A 200 2.03 -20.23 -5.44
N ARG A 201 1.49 -21.26 -6.12
CA ARG A 201 1.24 -22.56 -5.49
C ARG A 201 2.53 -23.25 -5.06
N LEU A 202 3.59 -23.16 -5.87
CA LEU A 202 4.90 -23.69 -5.52
C LEU A 202 5.47 -23.00 -4.28
N ALA A 203 5.41 -21.67 -4.21
CA ALA A 203 5.92 -20.91 -3.07
C ALA A 203 5.20 -21.27 -1.76
N ILE A 204 3.87 -21.32 -1.77
CA ILE A 204 3.10 -21.72 -0.58
C ILE A 204 3.41 -23.19 -0.21
N THR A 205 3.57 -24.08 -1.19
CA THR A 205 3.95 -25.47 -0.95
C THR A 205 5.34 -25.57 -0.32
N GLN A 206 6.32 -24.78 -0.80
CA GLN A 206 7.66 -24.75 -0.22
C GLN A 206 7.67 -24.24 1.22
N ILE A 207 6.85 -23.23 1.56
CA ILE A 207 6.68 -22.81 2.97
C ILE A 207 6.20 -23.99 3.83
N LEU A 208 5.15 -24.70 3.37
CA LEU A 208 4.62 -25.88 4.08
C LEU A 208 5.68 -26.99 4.22
N GLU A 209 6.42 -27.29 3.16
CA GLU A 209 7.48 -28.30 3.16
C GLU A 209 8.65 -27.90 4.09
N ARG A 210 9.04 -26.62 4.08
CA ARG A 210 10.12 -26.08 4.90
C ARG A 210 9.86 -26.25 6.40
N VAL A 211 8.61 -26.09 6.84
CA VAL A 211 8.20 -26.35 8.25
C VAL A 211 7.92 -27.83 8.55
N ARG A 212 8.00 -28.71 7.54
CA ARG A 212 7.61 -30.13 7.62
C ARG A 212 6.18 -30.27 8.15
N TRP A 213 5.24 -29.64 7.44
CA TRP A 213 3.83 -29.51 7.84
C TRP A 213 3.19 -30.85 8.26
N GLU A 214 3.65 -32.00 7.74
CA GLU A 214 3.15 -33.33 8.10
C GLU A 214 3.38 -33.65 9.58
N LYS A 215 4.41 -33.05 10.19
CA LYS A 215 4.72 -33.16 11.62
C LYS A 215 4.08 -32.04 12.46
N ARG A 216 3.45 -31.06 11.80
CA ARG A 216 2.86 -29.86 12.41
C ARG A 216 1.37 -29.83 12.10
N LEU A 217 0.61 -30.65 12.82
CA LEU A 217 -0.82 -30.86 12.56
C LEU A 217 -1.70 -29.59 12.56
N TRP A 218 -1.22 -28.49 13.15
CA TRP A 218 -1.96 -27.23 13.27
C TRP A 218 -1.33 -26.08 12.48
N PHE A 219 -0.21 -26.31 11.79
CA PHE A 219 0.43 -25.25 11.01
C PHE A 219 -0.45 -24.82 9.84
N THR A 220 -0.60 -23.51 9.71
CA THR A 220 -1.35 -22.86 8.63
C THR A 220 -0.53 -21.75 7.98
N VAL A 221 -0.78 -21.50 6.70
CA VAL A 221 -0.29 -20.32 5.98
C VAL A 221 -1.47 -19.39 5.76
N THR A 222 -1.39 -18.16 6.25
CA THR A 222 -2.42 -17.14 6.05
C THR A 222 -1.93 -16.18 4.96
N VAL A 223 -2.58 -16.24 3.81
CA VAL A 223 -2.27 -15.45 2.61
C VAL A 223 -3.25 -14.27 2.53
N THR A 224 -2.73 -13.05 2.51
CA THR A 224 -3.55 -11.84 2.39
C THR A 224 -3.74 -11.44 0.93
N GLY A 225 -4.92 -10.93 0.57
CA GLY A 225 -5.14 -10.22 -0.69
C GLY A 225 -4.64 -8.76 -0.65
N TYR A 226 -5.16 -7.95 -1.55
CA TYR A 226 -4.93 -6.51 -1.65
C TYR A 226 -6.26 -5.75 -1.59
N ALA A 227 -6.25 -4.51 -1.11
CA ALA A 227 -7.42 -3.64 -1.18
C ALA A 227 -7.41 -2.78 -2.46
N ARG A 228 -8.60 -2.51 -2.99
CA ARG A 228 -8.82 -1.55 -4.08
C ARG A 228 -8.34 -0.16 -3.65
N PHE A 229 -7.71 0.56 -4.57
CA PHE A 229 -7.06 1.84 -4.26
C PHE A 229 -8.01 3.03 -4.27
N PHE A 230 -9.09 2.94 -5.03
CA PHE A 230 -9.96 4.08 -5.30
C PHE A 230 -11.41 3.75 -4.94
N ASN A 231 -12.14 4.72 -4.41
CA ASN A 231 -13.57 4.77 -4.65
C ASN A 231 -13.77 5.05 -6.14
N ASP A 232 -14.64 4.30 -6.81
CA ASP A 232 -14.91 4.41 -8.24
C ASP A 232 -16.41 4.61 -8.57
N GLU A 233 -17.19 5.04 -7.57
CA GLU A 233 -18.63 5.23 -7.69
C GLU A 233 -18.99 6.63 -8.24
N THR A 234 -18.25 7.65 -7.80
CA THR A 234 -18.49 9.07 -8.15
C THR A 234 -17.56 9.56 -9.26
N ASP A 235 -17.87 10.69 -9.88
CA ASP A 235 -17.00 11.43 -10.82
C ASP A 235 -16.27 12.61 -10.16
N GLU A 236 -16.45 12.84 -8.85
CA GLU A 236 -15.88 13.99 -8.12
C GLU A 236 -14.35 14.07 -8.23
N CYS A 237 -13.68 12.93 -8.35
CA CYS A 237 -12.23 12.82 -8.45
C CYS A 237 -11.68 12.93 -9.88
N ASP A 238 -12.54 13.08 -10.89
CA ASP A 238 -12.16 12.97 -12.31
C ASP A 238 -11.19 14.06 -12.78
N GLU A 239 -11.10 15.18 -12.07
CA GLU A 239 -10.15 16.26 -12.38
C GLU A 239 -8.93 16.26 -11.45
N CYS A 240 -8.88 15.36 -10.46
CA CYS A 240 -7.74 15.19 -9.58
C CYS A 240 -6.60 14.43 -10.29
N SER A 241 -5.37 14.60 -9.79
CA SER A 241 -4.17 13.95 -10.31
C SER A 241 -3.19 13.72 -9.18
N LEU A 242 -2.57 12.53 -9.16
CA LEU A 242 -1.41 12.21 -8.30
C LEU A 242 -0.10 12.27 -9.08
N GLY A 243 -0.13 12.65 -10.36
CA GLY A 243 1.06 12.80 -11.20
C GLY A 243 2.11 13.72 -10.58
N VAL A 244 3.39 13.36 -10.75
CA VAL A 244 4.53 14.16 -10.25
C VAL A 244 4.70 15.45 -11.04
N TRP A 245 4.37 15.40 -12.34
CA TRP A 245 4.52 16.53 -13.26
C TRP A 245 3.23 17.31 -13.42
N TRP A 246 3.38 18.59 -13.74
CA TRP A 246 2.27 19.44 -14.14
C TRP A 246 1.49 18.82 -15.30
N GLY A 247 0.17 18.73 -15.17
CA GLY A 247 -0.68 18.11 -16.18
C GLY A 247 -0.60 16.58 -16.22
N GLY A 248 -0.24 15.94 -15.10
CA GLY A 248 -0.27 14.49 -14.95
C GLY A 248 -1.65 13.85 -15.22
N PRO A 249 -1.69 12.50 -15.31
CA PRO A 249 -2.91 11.75 -15.58
C PRO A 249 -4.03 12.09 -14.61
N LYS A 250 -5.23 12.24 -15.16
CA LYS A 250 -6.44 12.46 -14.36
C LYS A 250 -6.96 11.15 -13.78
N LEU A 251 -7.42 11.20 -12.54
CA LEU A 251 -8.06 10.06 -11.84
C LEU A 251 -9.51 9.84 -12.31
N LYS A 252 -9.70 9.77 -13.63
CA LYS A 252 -11.00 9.49 -14.24
C LYS A 252 -11.60 8.21 -13.68
N ARG A 253 -12.92 8.20 -13.49
CA ARG A 253 -13.64 7.03 -12.97
C ARG A 253 -13.32 5.77 -13.75
N GLU A 254 -13.19 5.84 -15.06
CA GLU A 254 -12.84 4.68 -15.90
C GLU A 254 -11.45 4.12 -15.57
N LEU A 255 -10.47 4.98 -15.24
CA LEU A 255 -9.15 4.54 -14.80
C LEU A 255 -9.23 3.87 -13.43
N ARG A 256 -9.95 4.48 -12.49
CA ARG A 256 -10.17 3.93 -11.14
C ARG A 256 -10.81 2.54 -11.20
N GLN A 257 -11.86 2.38 -12.02
CA GLN A 257 -12.53 1.09 -12.25
C GLN A 257 -11.58 0.03 -12.82
N LYS A 258 -10.75 0.38 -13.81
CA LYS A 258 -9.78 -0.56 -14.40
C LYS A 258 -8.75 -1.02 -13.37
N MET A 259 -8.19 -0.10 -12.60
CA MET A 259 -7.20 -0.43 -11.56
C MET A 259 -7.82 -1.25 -10.43
N ASN A 260 -9.01 -0.88 -9.97
CA ASN A 260 -9.75 -1.64 -8.96
C ASN A 260 -10.09 -3.06 -9.44
N LYS A 261 -10.53 -3.21 -10.70
CA LYS A 261 -10.78 -4.52 -11.30
C LYS A 261 -9.54 -5.40 -11.29
N MET A 262 -8.38 -4.84 -11.61
CA MET A 262 -7.12 -5.58 -11.60
C MET A 262 -6.79 -6.11 -10.20
N VAL A 263 -6.95 -5.28 -9.14
CA VAL A 263 -6.81 -5.73 -7.76
C VAL A 263 -7.72 -6.92 -7.44
N MET A 264 -8.99 -6.84 -7.86
CA MET A 264 -9.95 -7.93 -7.65
C MET A 264 -9.58 -9.20 -8.42
N ASP A 265 -9.04 -9.08 -9.63
CA ASP A 265 -8.59 -10.23 -10.41
C ASP A 265 -7.36 -10.91 -9.78
N VAL A 266 -6.43 -10.13 -9.24
CA VAL A 266 -5.28 -10.66 -8.47
C VAL A 266 -5.77 -11.41 -7.24
N ASN A 267 -6.65 -10.80 -6.44
CA ASN A 267 -7.24 -11.45 -5.27
C ASN A 267 -7.94 -12.76 -5.62
N ARG A 268 -8.67 -12.77 -6.75
CA ARG A 268 -9.33 -13.99 -7.26
C ARG A 268 -8.30 -15.07 -7.61
N LYS A 269 -7.21 -14.74 -8.30
CA LYS A 269 -6.14 -15.69 -8.64
C LYS A 269 -5.41 -16.25 -7.42
N ILE A 270 -5.18 -15.40 -6.41
CA ILE A 270 -4.62 -15.84 -5.12
C ILE A 270 -5.58 -16.82 -4.44
N LYS A 271 -6.87 -16.48 -4.37
CA LYS A 271 -7.90 -17.35 -3.78
C LYS A 271 -8.02 -18.68 -4.52
N GLU A 272 -8.09 -18.67 -5.84
CA GLU A 272 -8.12 -19.87 -6.69
C GLU A 272 -6.88 -20.77 -6.42
N SER A 273 -5.69 -20.18 -6.28
CA SER A 273 -4.47 -20.89 -5.92
C SER A 273 -4.52 -21.52 -4.53
N VAL A 274 -5.03 -20.81 -3.53
CA VAL A 274 -5.25 -21.31 -2.16
C VAL A 274 -6.23 -22.47 -2.15
N GLU A 275 -7.35 -22.36 -2.88
CA GLU A 275 -8.34 -23.44 -3.02
C GLU A 275 -7.75 -24.69 -3.69
N ALA A 276 -6.96 -24.51 -4.74
CA ALA A 276 -6.28 -25.59 -5.43
C ALA A 276 -5.24 -26.32 -4.56
N ILE A 277 -4.56 -25.61 -3.66
CA ILE A 277 -3.67 -26.21 -2.65
C ILE A 277 -4.51 -27.01 -1.65
N ASN A 278 -5.54 -26.38 -1.07
CA ASN A 278 -6.37 -26.98 -0.03
C ASN A 278 -7.14 -28.22 -0.51
N ALA A 279 -7.44 -28.34 -1.81
CA ALA A 279 -8.04 -29.55 -2.38
C ALA A 279 -7.21 -30.83 -2.17
N ARG A 280 -5.92 -30.70 -1.81
CA ARG A 280 -5.01 -31.82 -1.50
C ARG A 280 -5.03 -32.24 -0.03
N PHE A 281 -5.72 -31.49 0.84
CA PHE A 281 -5.74 -31.73 2.28
C PHE A 281 -7.15 -32.06 2.75
N ALA A 282 -7.26 -32.98 3.72
CA ALA A 282 -8.54 -33.26 4.38
C ALA A 282 -9.03 -32.07 5.23
N VAL A 283 -8.09 -31.27 5.73
CA VAL A 283 -8.35 -30.06 6.51
C VAL A 283 -7.57 -28.92 5.86
N PRO A 284 -8.20 -27.76 5.57
CA PRO A 284 -7.51 -26.63 4.96
C PRO A 284 -6.26 -26.21 5.74
N ARG A 285 -5.16 -26.01 5.02
CA ARG A 285 -3.85 -25.60 5.54
C ARG A 285 -3.48 -24.18 5.17
N VAL A 286 -4.15 -23.63 4.18
CA VAL A 286 -3.90 -22.29 3.67
C VAL A 286 -5.18 -21.49 3.78
N LEU A 287 -5.10 -20.28 4.31
CA LEU A 287 -6.23 -19.37 4.44
C LEU A 287 -6.03 -18.20 3.48
N PHE A 288 -7.09 -17.79 2.80
CA PHE A 288 -7.10 -16.55 2.06
C PHE A 288 -7.85 -15.49 2.87
N VAL A 289 -7.21 -14.34 3.08
CA VAL A 289 -7.76 -13.21 3.84
C VAL A 289 -8.09 -12.08 2.88
N ASP A 290 -9.38 -11.87 2.65
CA ASP A 290 -9.92 -10.75 1.87
C ASP A 290 -10.32 -9.62 2.81
N TYR A 291 -9.52 -8.55 2.84
CA TYR A 291 -9.76 -7.39 3.68
C TYR A 291 -10.25 -6.16 2.90
N ASP A 292 -10.47 -6.27 1.58
CA ASP A 292 -10.77 -5.12 0.71
C ASP A 292 -11.99 -4.33 1.20
N ALA A 293 -13.02 -5.03 1.67
CA ALA A 293 -14.24 -4.39 2.15
C ALA A 293 -14.02 -3.48 3.37
N HIS A 294 -12.96 -3.73 4.16
CA HIS A 294 -12.63 -2.88 5.32
C HIS A 294 -12.03 -1.53 4.91
N PHE A 295 -11.55 -1.40 3.66
CA PHE A 295 -11.01 -0.15 3.13
C PHE A 295 -12.10 0.78 2.57
N GLU A 296 -13.37 0.37 2.56
CA GLU A 296 -14.48 1.22 2.12
C GLU A 296 -14.58 2.50 2.97
N GLY A 297 -14.59 3.68 2.35
CA GLY A 297 -14.54 4.97 3.05
C GLY A 297 -13.12 5.47 3.36
N HIS A 298 -12.11 4.64 3.09
CA HIS A 298 -10.71 4.88 3.40
C HIS A 298 -9.77 4.84 2.18
N ARG A 299 -10.33 4.74 0.97
CA ARG A 299 -9.57 4.73 -0.29
C ARG A 299 -9.22 6.16 -0.74
N PHE A 300 -8.49 6.28 -1.85
CA PHE A 300 -8.43 7.55 -2.57
C PHE A 300 -9.77 7.85 -3.24
N CYS A 301 -10.05 9.13 -3.47
CA CYS A 301 -11.25 9.59 -4.20
C CYS A 301 -12.58 9.30 -3.50
N GLU A 302 -12.59 9.14 -2.18
CA GLU A 302 -13.81 8.97 -1.40
C GLU A 302 -14.73 10.22 -1.50
N PRO A 303 -16.05 10.07 -1.32
CA PRO A 303 -16.99 11.19 -1.47
C PRO A 303 -16.63 12.41 -0.61
N ASN A 304 -16.71 13.60 -1.20
CA ASN A 304 -16.34 14.88 -0.59
C ASN A 304 -14.84 15.04 -0.24
N VAL A 305 -13.95 14.25 -0.84
CA VAL A 305 -12.49 14.41 -0.73
C VAL A 305 -11.92 15.01 -2.02
N THR A 306 -11.08 16.03 -1.90
CA THR A 306 -10.34 16.59 -3.04
C THR A 306 -8.90 16.08 -3.00
N GLU A 307 -8.54 15.22 -3.95
CA GLU A 307 -7.22 14.59 -3.96
C GLU A 307 -6.15 15.45 -4.67
N PRO A 308 -4.87 15.38 -4.22
CA PRO A 308 -4.40 14.68 -3.02
C PRO A 308 -4.75 15.43 -1.72
N ASP A 309 -5.32 14.75 -0.72
CA ASP A 309 -5.54 15.31 0.62
C ASP A 309 -4.55 14.74 1.64
N TYR A 310 -3.44 15.46 1.86
CA TYR A 310 -2.40 15.10 2.84
C TYR A 310 -2.84 15.25 4.30
N THR A 311 -3.97 15.92 4.57
CA THR A 311 -4.47 16.17 5.93
C THR A 311 -5.50 15.14 6.38
N ARG A 312 -5.96 14.30 5.45
CA ARG A 312 -6.97 13.27 5.73
C ARG A 312 -6.33 12.03 6.37
N ASN A 313 -6.58 11.85 7.67
CA ASN A 313 -6.17 10.62 8.37
C ASN A 313 -6.99 9.39 7.99
N GLU A 314 -8.21 9.59 7.49
CA GLU A 314 -9.09 8.49 7.07
C GLU A 314 -8.68 7.85 5.74
N THR A 315 -7.75 8.42 4.98
CA THR A 315 -7.17 7.73 3.82
C THR A 315 -6.10 6.78 4.32
N TRP A 316 -6.36 5.47 4.19
CA TRP A 316 -5.49 4.41 4.69
C TRP A 316 -4.38 4.00 3.74
N PHE A 317 -4.26 4.65 2.59
CA PHE A 317 -3.10 4.51 1.70
C PHE A 317 -2.17 5.71 1.80
N PHE A 318 -0.87 5.47 1.71
CA PHE A 318 0.09 6.57 1.63
C PHE A 318 -0.02 7.33 0.30
N LEU A 319 -0.08 8.66 0.40
CA LEU A 319 0.31 9.56 -0.68
C LEU A 319 1.85 9.64 -0.76
N VAL A 320 2.38 10.11 -1.89
CA VAL A 320 3.81 10.41 -2.03
C VAL A 320 4.23 11.39 -0.95
N GLY A 321 5.12 10.95 -0.05
CA GLY A 321 5.56 11.73 1.11
C GLY A 321 4.52 11.94 2.22
N GLY A 322 3.35 11.30 2.15
CA GLY A 322 2.33 11.36 3.19
C GLY A 322 2.80 10.76 4.52
N GLN A 323 2.32 11.30 5.63
CA GLN A 323 2.63 10.76 6.97
C GLN A 323 1.85 9.48 7.25
N ASP A 324 2.35 8.65 8.17
CA ASP A 324 1.61 7.47 8.62
C ASP A 324 0.37 7.85 9.43
N SER A 325 -0.62 6.96 9.51
CA SER A 325 -1.81 7.15 10.36
C SER A 325 -1.58 6.52 11.74
N GLY A 326 -2.39 6.82 12.74
CA GLY A 326 -2.20 6.26 14.09
C GLY A 326 -1.05 6.85 14.93
N GLN A 327 -0.43 7.98 14.52
CA GLN A 327 0.37 8.81 15.42
C GLN A 327 -0.57 9.57 16.36
N ASP A 328 -0.90 8.97 17.50
CA ASP A 328 -1.37 9.75 18.65
C ASP A 328 -0.16 10.37 19.37
N SER A 329 -0.37 11.58 19.87
CA SER A 329 0.60 12.44 20.55
C SER A 329 1.01 11.88 21.92
N GLY A 330 1.55 10.66 21.95
CA GLY A 330 1.98 9.98 23.16
C GLY A 330 3.42 10.35 23.52
N ASN A 331 3.58 11.42 24.31
CA ASN A 331 4.75 11.79 25.13
C ASN A 331 6.18 11.72 24.54
N HIS A 332 6.32 11.50 23.24
CA HIS A 332 7.47 11.96 22.51
C HIS A 332 7.22 13.44 22.26
N THR A 333 8.09 14.30 22.81
CA THR A 333 8.29 15.64 22.26
C THR A 333 8.33 15.49 20.74
N LEU A 334 7.28 15.95 20.06
CA LEU A 334 7.35 16.22 18.64
C LEU A 334 8.65 16.99 18.46
N PRO A 335 9.59 16.56 17.59
CA PRO A 335 10.56 17.53 17.12
C PRO A 335 9.73 18.73 16.64
N GLU A 336 10.11 19.95 17.04
CA GLU A 336 9.42 21.20 16.65
C GLU A 336 9.35 21.38 15.11
N GLU A 337 9.96 20.46 14.36
CA GLU A 337 9.94 20.32 12.92
C GLU A 337 9.56 18.86 12.57
N PRO A 338 8.77 18.62 11.50
CA PRO A 338 8.59 17.26 10.98
C PRO A 338 9.98 16.63 10.76
N PRO A 339 10.15 15.30 10.92
CA PRO A 339 11.41 14.66 10.62
C PRO A 339 11.80 15.04 9.20
N THR A 340 12.82 15.88 9.06
CA THR A 340 13.47 16.14 7.78
C THR A 340 14.21 14.86 7.43
N GLU A 341 13.49 13.86 6.94
CA GLU A 341 14.14 12.79 6.18
C GLU A 341 14.82 13.46 5.00
N PRO A 342 16.12 13.19 4.79
CA PRO A 342 16.99 14.11 4.07
C PRO A 342 16.51 14.27 2.63
N GLU A 343 16.31 15.52 2.20
CA GLU A 343 16.27 15.84 0.77
C GLU A 343 17.51 15.23 0.11
N VAL A 344 17.28 14.48 -0.97
CA VAL A 344 18.37 13.89 -1.74
C VAL A 344 19.06 15.02 -2.47
N THR A 345 20.31 15.28 -2.13
CA THR A 345 21.08 16.34 -2.78
C THR A 345 21.31 15.99 -4.25
N SER A 346 21.50 17.01 -5.10
CA SER A 346 21.81 16.83 -6.52
C SER A 346 23.11 16.07 -6.80
N GLU A 347 23.93 15.85 -5.78
CA GLU A 347 25.21 15.12 -5.86
C GLU A 347 25.04 13.64 -5.47
N SER A 348 23.85 13.25 -5.00
CA SER A 348 23.56 11.88 -4.65
C SER A 348 23.59 10.97 -5.89
N PRO A 349 24.23 9.80 -5.81
CA PRO A 349 24.18 8.80 -6.88
C PRO A 349 22.76 8.34 -7.24
N LEU A 350 21.78 8.54 -6.34
CA LEU A 350 20.38 8.19 -6.56
C LEU A 350 19.69 9.05 -7.63
N VAL A 351 20.21 10.27 -7.87
CA VAL A 351 19.68 11.23 -8.86
C VAL A 351 20.70 11.56 -9.96
N ASP A 352 21.81 10.81 -10.03
CA ASP A 352 22.74 10.88 -11.16
C ASP A 352 22.11 10.19 -12.37
N ALA A 353 21.45 10.96 -13.22
CA ALA A 353 20.70 10.48 -14.39
C ALA A 353 21.51 9.60 -15.37
N ASP A 354 22.85 9.65 -15.31
CA ASP A 354 23.71 8.82 -16.16
C ASP A 354 24.05 7.47 -15.51
N ARG A 355 23.84 7.32 -14.20
CA ARG A 355 24.33 6.17 -13.41
C ARG A 355 23.31 5.53 -12.48
N CYS A 356 22.19 6.19 -12.22
CA CYS A 356 21.23 5.75 -11.20
C CYS A 356 20.43 4.51 -11.59
N LEU A 357 20.33 4.19 -12.88
CA LEU A 357 19.37 3.18 -13.38
C LEU A 357 19.75 1.74 -12.98
N ASP A 358 21.01 1.35 -13.18
CA ASP A 358 21.46 -0.02 -12.84
C ASP A 358 21.38 -0.31 -11.33
N PRO A 359 21.84 0.58 -10.42
CA PRO A 359 21.62 0.41 -8.99
C PRO A 359 20.14 0.36 -8.61
N ALA A 360 19.30 1.21 -9.19
CA ALA A 360 17.88 1.25 -8.88
C ALA A 360 17.15 -0.03 -9.32
N ASN A 361 17.46 -0.58 -10.49
CA ASN A 361 16.89 -1.86 -10.92
C ASN A 361 17.33 -3.02 -10.02
N ARG A 362 18.57 -2.99 -9.53
CA ARG A 362 19.08 -4.05 -8.64
C ARG A 362 18.57 -3.98 -7.21
N SER A 363 18.08 -2.82 -6.76
CA SER A 363 17.62 -2.69 -5.38
C SER A 363 16.25 -3.31 -5.14
N GLY A 364 15.42 -3.45 -6.19
CA GLY A 364 14.02 -3.86 -6.06
C GLY A 364 13.10 -2.80 -5.44
N ASP A 365 13.67 -1.71 -4.89
CA ASP A 365 12.93 -0.57 -4.39
C ASP A 365 12.51 0.32 -5.58
N TRP A 366 11.24 0.21 -5.96
CA TRP A 366 10.70 1.00 -7.05
C TRP A 366 10.74 2.51 -6.78
N GLY A 367 10.86 2.94 -5.53
CA GLY A 367 11.03 4.35 -5.16
C GLY A 367 12.39 4.90 -5.61
N GLN A 368 13.44 4.07 -5.58
CA GLN A 368 14.74 4.43 -6.12
C GLN A 368 14.69 4.52 -7.66
N LEU A 369 13.94 3.62 -8.29
CA LEU A 369 13.71 3.64 -9.73
C LEU A 369 12.90 4.86 -10.17
N ALA A 370 11.84 5.20 -9.43
CA ALA A 370 11.05 6.41 -9.62
C ALA A 370 11.94 7.66 -9.54
N LEU A 371 12.76 7.76 -8.50
CA LEU A 371 13.67 8.89 -8.29
C LEU A 371 14.66 9.03 -9.44
N CYS A 372 15.25 7.92 -9.88
CA CYS A 372 16.16 7.89 -11.03
C CYS A 372 15.45 8.30 -12.33
N MET A 373 14.26 7.74 -12.60
CA MET A 373 13.46 8.09 -13.78
C MET A 373 13.10 9.58 -13.80
N MET A 374 12.76 10.16 -12.66
CA MET A 374 12.50 11.58 -12.54
C MET A 374 13.75 12.41 -12.82
N ALA A 375 14.93 11.99 -12.35
CA ALA A 375 16.20 12.65 -12.63
C ALA A 375 16.54 12.64 -14.12
N ILE A 376 16.33 11.49 -14.77
CA ILE A 376 16.49 11.34 -16.22
C ILE A 376 15.49 12.24 -16.97
N ALA A 377 14.22 12.23 -16.57
CA ALA A 377 13.18 13.08 -17.18
C ALA A 377 13.55 14.57 -17.11
N ALA A 378 13.98 15.04 -15.93
CA ALA A 378 14.34 16.44 -15.70
C ALA A 378 15.61 16.86 -16.48
N ARG A 379 16.56 15.94 -16.69
CA ARG A 379 17.73 16.15 -17.56
C ARG A 379 17.31 16.27 -19.02
N ASP A 380 16.48 15.33 -19.48
CA ASP A 380 16.11 15.20 -20.89
C ASP A 380 15.15 16.31 -21.34
N ASP A 381 14.29 16.79 -20.43
CA ASP A 381 13.44 17.96 -20.64
C ASP A 381 13.54 18.95 -19.46
N PRO A 382 14.46 19.93 -19.55
CA PRO A 382 14.63 20.98 -18.53
C PRO A 382 13.41 21.91 -18.37
N THR A 383 12.43 21.84 -19.27
CA THR A 383 11.21 22.66 -19.20
C THR A 383 10.11 22.00 -18.36
N LEU A 384 10.29 20.74 -17.95
CA LEU A 384 9.36 20.03 -17.09
C LEU A 384 9.09 20.82 -15.82
N ARG A 385 7.81 20.83 -15.46
CA ARG A 385 7.34 21.46 -14.23
C ARG A 385 6.75 20.42 -13.30
N THR A 386 7.02 20.59 -12.03
CA THR A 386 6.34 19.88 -10.94
C THR A 386 4.91 20.40 -10.78
N THR A 387 4.09 19.69 -10.01
CA THR A 387 2.70 20.07 -9.73
C THR A 387 2.53 21.44 -9.08
N ASP A 388 3.54 21.92 -8.35
CA ASP A 388 3.59 23.28 -7.78
C ASP A 388 4.01 24.38 -8.79
N GLY A 389 4.25 24.01 -10.05
CA GLY A 389 4.62 24.91 -11.14
C GLY A 389 6.09 25.30 -11.20
N ARG A 390 6.95 24.79 -10.30
CA ARG A 390 8.40 25.00 -10.34
C ARG A 390 9.04 24.13 -11.43
N PHE A 391 10.19 24.56 -11.95
CA PHE A 391 10.94 23.77 -12.92
C PHE A 391 11.66 22.61 -12.22
N ALA A 392 11.60 21.42 -12.82
CA ALA A 392 12.20 20.20 -12.29
C ALA A 392 13.73 20.30 -12.11
N ALA A 393 14.38 21.14 -12.92
CA ALA A 393 15.80 21.46 -12.78
C ALA A 393 16.16 22.16 -11.45
N GLN A 394 15.16 22.64 -10.69
CA GLN A 394 15.35 23.23 -9.37
C GLN A 394 15.40 22.12 -8.30
N LYS A 395 16.47 22.09 -7.50
CA LYS A 395 16.87 20.97 -6.63
C LYS A 395 15.89 20.55 -5.52
N SER A 396 14.77 21.25 -5.32
CA SER A 396 13.89 21.10 -4.15
C SER A 396 12.81 20.02 -4.28
N MET A 397 12.95 19.04 -5.19
CA MET A 397 11.94 17.99 -5.43
C MET A 397 12.44 16.56 -5.22
N TRP A 398 13.73 16.38 -4.94
CA TRP A 398 14.35 15.07 -4.80
C TRP A 398 14.17 14.56 -3.37
N HIS A 399 13.07 13.87 -3.10
CA HIS A 399 12.84 13.20 -1.82
C HIS A 399 13.54 11.84 -1.76
N ALA A 400 13.73 11.32 -0.54
CA ALA A 400 14.26 9.98 -0.33
C ALA A 400 13.40 8.91 -1.03
N PRO A 401 13.98 7.81 -1.55
CA PRO A 401 13.25 6.75 -2.26
C PRO A 401 11.96 6.28 -1.57
N ILE A 402 12.00 6.12 -0.24
CA ILE A 402 10.87 5.68 0.58
C ILE A 402 9.62 6.57 0.45
N TYR A 403 9.77 7.86 0.12
CA TYR A 403 8.65 8.77 -0.11
C TYR A 403 7.80 8.34 -1.29
N TYR A 404 8.46 7.81 -2.31
CA TYR A 404 7.81 7.27 -3.48
C TYR A 404 7.35 5.85 -3.19
N SER A 405 8.26 4.96 -2.73
CA SER A 405 7.94 3.53 -2.65
C SER A 405 6.84 3.15 -1.68
N LYS A 406 6.61 3.94 -0.61
CA LYS A 406 5.48 3.70 0.29
C LYS A 406 4.12 4.04 -0.31
N SER A 407 4.06 4.84 -1.38
CA SER A 407 2.80 5.29 -1.95
C SER A 407 1.92 4.11 -2.35
N PHE A 408 0.61 4.22 -2.17
CA PHE A 408 -0.37 3.15 -2.39
C PHE A 408 -0.22 1.92 -1.46
N HIS A 409 0.68 1.95 -0.47
CA HIS A 409 0.73 0.93 0.59
C HIS A 409 -0.18 1.35 1.76
N PRO A 410 -0.69 0.39 2.54
CA PRO A 410 -1.45 0.68 3.74
C PRO A 410 -0.63 1.48 4.76
N ARG A 411 -1.26 2.48 5.35
CA ARG A 411 -0.83 3.13 6.59
C ARG A 411 -1.12 2.22 7.79
N SER A 412 -0.65 2.58 8.98
CA SER A 412 -0.82 1.81 10.20
C SER A 412 -2.29 1.45 10.49
N ASP A 413 -3.25 2.33 10.24
CA ASP A 413 -4.68 1.99 10.42
C ASP A 413 -5.18 0.96 9.40
N GLY A 414 -4.68 1.01 8.16
CA GLY A 414 -4.94 -0.03 7.16
C GLY A 414 -4.33 -1.38 7.57
N HIS A 415 -3.11 -1.39 8.10
CA HIS A 415 -2.50 -2.60 8.67
C HIS A 415 -3.27 -3.13 9.89
N LEU A 416 -3.85 -2.25 10.70
CA LEU A 416 -4.72 -2.62 11.80
C LEU A 416 -5.96 -3.36 11.30
N ALA A 417 -6.57 -2.87 10.21
CA ALA A 417 -7.72 -3.53 9.57
C ALA A 417 -7.33 -4.92 9.02
N ILE A 418 -6.17 -5.04 8.35
CA ILE A 418 -5.64 -6.32 7.85
C ILE A 418 -5.48 -7.32 9.01
N ARG A 419 -4.83 -6.91 10.11
CA ARG A 419 -4.68 -7.73 11.31
C ARG A 419 -6.04 -8.20 11.85
N ASN A 420 -6.98 -7.27 11.99
CA ASN A 420 -8.29 -7.59 12.56
C ASN A 420 -9.03 -8.63 11.71
N GLU A 421 -8.92 -8.54 10.39
CA GLU A 421 -9.52 -9.51 9.46
C GLU A 421 -8.83 -10.88 9.53
N ILE A 422 -7.50 -10.92 9.67
CA ILE A 422 -6.75 -12.17 9.94
C ILE A 422 -7.30 -12.84 11.21
N TYR A 423 -7.45 -12.09 12.30
CA TYR A 423 -8.00 -12.63 13.55
C TYR A 423 -9.44 -13.12 13.40
N ARG A 424 -10.29 -12.37 12.67
CA ARG A 424 -11.66 -12.81 12.38
C ARG A 424 -11.65 -14.18 11.67
N MET A 425 -10.80 -14.33 10.65
CA MET A 425 -10.65 -15.56 9.89
C MET A 425 -10.16 -16.74 10.74
N TRP A 426 -9.15 -16.54 11.59
CA TRP A 426 -8.68 -17.59 12.50
C TRP A 426 -9.76 -18.03 13.49
N LYS A 427 -10.57 -17.10 14.00
CA LYS A 427 -11.68 -17.42 14.89
C LYS A 427 -12.71 -18.34 14.23
N ASP A 428 -13.04 -18.07 12.98
CA ASP A 428 -13.99 -18.87 12.22
C ASP A 428 -13.40 -20.25 11.89
N GLN A 429 -12.10 -20.33 11.56
CA GLN A 429 -11.43 -21.61 11.36
C GLN A 429 -11.41 -22.47 12.63
N ILE A 430 -11.10 -21.90 13.79
CA ILE A 430 -11.10 -22.63 15.07
C ILE A 430 -12.48 -23.20 15.36
N ARG A 431 -13.54 -22.41 15.17
CA ARG A 431 -14.92 -22.88 15.35
C ARG A 431 -15.25 -24.07 14.45
N LEU A 432 -14.81 -24.04 13.19
CA LEU A 432 -15.01 -25.15 12.26
C LEU A 432 -14.23 -26.41 12.68
N LEU A 433 -13.00 -26.23 13.17
CA LEU A 433 -12.18 -27.35 13.66
C LEU A 433 -12.75 -27.97 14.94
N ASP A 434 -13.22 -27.16 15.89
CA ASP A 434 -13.83 -27.66 17.12
C ASP A 434 -15.11 -28.46 16.83
N GLN A 435 -15.94 -28.00 15.89
CA GLN A 435 -17.14 -28.74 15.45
C GLN A 435 -16.82 -30.08 14.76
N ALA A 436 -15.68 -30.17 14.07
CA ALA A 436 -15.26 -31.38 13.38
C ALA A 436 -14.67 -32.46 14.32
N VAL A 437 -14.26 -32.08 15.54
CA VAL A 437 -13.71 -33.00 16.56
C VAL A 437 -14.82 -33.57 17.46
N GLU A 438 -16.00 -32.95 17.50
CA GLU A 438 -17.18 -33.44 18.25
C GLU A 438 -18.01 -34.49 17.49
N LEU A 439 -17.71 -34.75 16.22
CA LEU A 439 -18.31 -35.79 15.35
C LEU A 439 -17.35 -36.97 15.16
#